data_AF-A0A086M0W1-F1
#
_entry.id   AF-A0A086M0W1-F1
#
_cell.length_a   1.000
_cell.length_b   1.000
_cell.length_c   1.000
_cell.angle_alpha   90.00
_cell.angle_beta   90.00
_cell.angle_gamma   90.00
#
_symmetry.space_group_name_H-M   'P 1'
#
loop_
_entity.id
_entity.type
_entity.pdbx_description
1 polymer ?
#
loop_
_entity_poly.entity_id
_entity_poly.type
_entity_poly.pdbx_seq_one_letter_code
_entity_poly.pdbx_strand_id
1 'polypeptide(L)'
;MLQRVSLYRPELVEETHRELGEEMEASGNLEAAEQLYTRGGLWRLAVEMYRQLRKWSDAVRVARAEGKEAYKEVVKHLARQLVAEKGTAAACQNDLAEDAVELALDAGDFSLSLKIAEESATHMLETVNLRQAAVSEEKGDFSSAERHFVLAGKASEAIEMYRHLKDWKSAIRVASAHAPDAVPEILVSQARALANEGGMK
;
A
#
# COMPACT_ATOMS: atom_id res chain seq x y z
N MET A 1 -24.52 10.77 36.24
CA MET A 1 -23.56 11.89 36.34
C MET A 1 -23.29 12.50 34.96
N LEU A 2 -22.90 11.72 33.95
CA LEU A 2 -22.65 12.17 32.56
C LEU A 2 -23.82 12.94 31.90
N GLN A 3 -25.06 12.47 32.09
CA GLN A 3 -26.27 13.15 31.57
C GLN A 3 -26.46 14.58 32.12
N ARG A 4 -25.93 14.88 33.31
CA ARG A 4 -26.04 16.19 33.95
C ARG A 4 -24.88 17.12 33.55
N VAL A 5 -23.75 16.57 33.11
CA VAL A 5 -22.63 17.34 32.56
C VAL A 5 -22.93 17.78 31.13
N SER A 6 -23.53 16.90 30.31
CA SER A 6 -23.96 17.24 28.94
C SER A 6 -25.04 18.33 28.88
N LEU A 7 -25.82 18.48 29.95
CA LEU A 7 -26.87 19.49 30.06
C LEU A 7 -26.37 20.88 30.50
N TYR A 8 -25.19 20.97 31.12
CA TYR A 8 -24.74 22.21 31.79
C TYR A 8 -23.36 22.73 31.35
N ARG A 9 -22.46 21.89 30.81
CA ARG A 9 -21.16 22.31 30.26
C ARG A 9 -20.72 21.35 29.14
N PRO A 10 -21.16 21.56 27.89
CA PRO A 10 -20.76 20.73 26.75
C PRO A 10 -19.24 20.68 26.55
N GLU A 11 -18.53 21.72 26.99
CA GLU A 11 -17.08 21.88 26.89
C GLU A 11 -16.27 20.98 27.83
N LEU A 12 -16.87 20.51 28.95
CA LEU A 12 -16.25 19.55 29.87
C LEU A 12 -16.59 18.10 29.55
N VAL A 13 -17.52 17.87 28.61
CA VAL A 13 -17.95 16.51 28.25
C VAL A 13 -16.80 15.76 27.61
N GLU A 14 -16.04 16.39 26.73
CA GLU A 14 -14.88 15.78 26.09
C GLU A 14 -13.79 15.42 27.12
N GLU A 15 -13.45 16.35 28.01
CA GLU A 15 -12.44 16.15 29.05
C GLU A 15 -12.82 15.05 30.05
N THR A 16 -14.12 14.97 30.42
CA THR A 16 -14.63 13.89 31.28
C THR A 16 -14.67 12.54 30.57
N HIS A 17 -14.95 12.48 29.27
CA HIS A 17 -14.84 11.23 28.50
C HIS A 17 -13.38 10.79 28.37
N ARG A 18 -12.44 11.73 28.24
CA ARG A 18 -10.99 11.46 28.23
C ARG A 18 -10.53 10.83 29.55
N GLU A 19 -10.78 11.49 30.67
CA GLU A 19 -10.33 11.02 32.00
C GLU A 19 -10.93 9.67 32.35
N LEU A 20 -12.24 9.48 32.10
CA LEU A 20 -12.90 8.20 32.36
C LEU A 20 -12.39 7.10 31.41
N GLY A 21 -12.07 7.44 30.17
CA GLY A 21 -11.44 6.53 29.22
C GLY A 21 -10.06 6.06 29.70
N GLU A 22 -9.22 6.98 30.18
CA GLU A 22 -7.88 6.69 30.72
C GLU A 22 -7.96 5.79 31.97
N GLU A 23 -8.95 6.03 32.85
CA GLU A 23 -9.18 5.16 34.01
C GLU A 23 -9.61 3.75 33.59
N MET A 24 -10.47 3.63 32.58
CA MET A 24 -10.90 2.34 32.04
C MET A 24 -9.76 1.60 31.33
N GLU A 25 -8.90 2.32 30.61
CA GLU A 25 -7.67 1.78 30.01
C GLU A 25 -6.73 1.24 31.10
N ALA A 26 -6.49 2.00 32.17
CA ALA A 26 -5.68 1.58 33.30
C ALA A 26 -6.25 0.34 34.01
N SER A 27 -7.59 0.20 34.03
CA SER A 27 -8.27 -0.99 34.55
C SER A 27 -8.24 -2.20 33.60
N GLY A 28 -7.77 -2.02 32.36
CA GLY A 28 -7.70 -3.05 31.32
C GLY A 28 -9.00 -3.29 30.55
N ASN A 29 -10.06 -2.49 30.78
CA ASN A 29 -11.33 -2.63 30.09
C ASN A 29 -11.36 -1.81 28.79
N LEU A 30 -10.72 -2.36 27.76
CA LEU A 30 -10.50 -1.68 26.47
C LEU A 30 -11.80 -1.38 25.72
N GLU A 31 -12.80 -2.25 25.79
CA GLU A 31 -14.09 -2.04 25.12
C GLU A 31 -14.85 -0.85 25.73
N ALA A 32 -14.84 -0.75 27.06
CA ALA A 32 -15.43 0.39 27.75
C ALA A 32 -14.68 1.69 27.44
N ALA A 33 -13.34 1.65 27.42
CA ALA A 33 -12.51 2.78 27.03
C ALA A 33 -12.81 3.24 25.59
N GLU A 34 -12.88 2.31 24.62
CA GLU A 34 -13.23 2.62 23.23
C GLU A 34 -14.61 3.30 23.13
N GLN A 35 -15.63 2.78 23.82
CA GLN A 35 -16.97 3.37 23.80
C GLN A 35 -16.99 4.79 24.37
N LEU A 36 -16.18 5.07 25.39
CA LEU A 36 -16.06 6.40 25.98
C LEU A 36 -15.33 7.36 25.04
N TYR A 37 -14.22 6.92 24.44
CA TYR A 37 -13.49 7.73 23.47
C TYR A 37 -14.31 8.03 22.21
N THR A 38 -14.99 7.04 21.64
CA THR A 38 -15.84 7.23 20.45
C THR A 38 -17.03 8.16 20.74
N ARG A 39 -17.69 8.02 21.91
CA ARG A 39 -18.75 8.94 22.35
C ARG A 39 -18.26 10.37 22.55
N GLY A 40 -17.01 10.54 22.99
CA GLY A 40 -16.38 11.84 23.13
C GLY A 40 -15.85 12.42 21.81
N GLY A 41 -15.91 11.70 20.69
CA GLY A 41 -15.26 12.10 19.43
C GLY A 41 -13.72 11.98 19.46
N LEU A 42 -13.17 11.39 20.52
CA LEU A 42 -11.76 11.23 20.82
C LEU A 42 -11.18 9.93 20.22
N TRP A 43 -11.58 9.58 19.00
CA TRP A 43 -11.19 8.32 18.36
C TRP A 43 -9.67 8.14 18.23
N ARG A 44 -8.90 9.24 18.17
CA ARG A 44 -7.43 9.20 18.12
C ARG A 44 -6.84 8.55 19.37
N LEU A 45 -7.42 8.81 20.55
CA LEU A 45 -6.98 8.19 21.81
C LEU A 45 -7.30 6.69 21.81
N ALA A 46 -8.47 6.28 21.32
CA ALA A 46 -8.80 4.86 21.17
C ALA A 46 -7.82 4.14 20.24
N VAL A 47 -7.46 4.75 19.10
CA VAL A 47 -6.45 4.23 18.18
C VAL A 47 -5.08 4.15 18.85
N GLU A 48 -4.68 5.16 19.62
CA GLU A 48 -3.40 5.18 20.31
C GLU A 48 -3.30 4.11 21.40
N MET A 49 -4.36 3.91 22.19
CA MET A 49 -4.50 2.81 23.14
C MET A 49 -4.29 1.45 22.43
N TYR A 50 -5.03 1.19 21.35
CA TYR A 50 -4.89 -0.06 20.60
C TYR A 50 -3.50 -0.21 19.96
N ARG A 51 -2.89 0.89 19.51
CA ARG A 51 -1.53 0.91 18.97
C ARG A 51 -0.49 0.53 20.03
N GLN A 52 -0.57 1.07 21.24
CA GLN A 52 0.33 0.74 22.34
C GLN A 52 0.25 -0.74 22.72
N LEU A 53 -0.94 -1.33 22.59
CA LEU A 53 -1.20 -2.75 22.84
C LEU A 53 -0.96 -3.66 21.63
N ARG A 54 -0.42 -3.13 20.52
CA ARG A 54 -0.22 -3.84 19.23
C ARG A 54 -1.48 -4.45 18.61
N LYS A 55 -2.66 -3.99 19.00
CA LYS A 55 -3.96 -4.45 18.48
C LYS A 55 -4.38 -3.64 17.27
N TRP A 56 -3.66 -3.81 16.16
CA TRP A 56 -3.86 -3.03 14.95
C TRP A 56 -5.20 -3.27 14.24
N SER A 57 -5.75 -4.48 14.32
CA SER A 57 -7.07 -4.78 13.76
C SER A 57 -8.17 -3.92 14.39
N ASP A 58 -8.14 -3.76 15.71
CA ASP A 58 -9.09 -2.92 16.44
C ASP A 58 -8.84 -1.43 16.17
N ALA A 59 -7.58 -0.99 16.13
CA ALA A 59 -7.23 0.38 15.78
C ALA A 59 -7.76 0.78 14.40
N VAL A 60 -7.58 -0.08 13.41
CA VAL A 60 -8.05 0.13 12.04
C VAL A 60 -9.57 0.08 11.95
N ARG A 61 -10.23 -0.80 12.73
CA ARG A 61 -11.70 -0.86 12.82
C ARG A 61 -12.29 0.46 13.34
N VAL A 62 -11.74 1.00 14.43
CA VAL A 62 -12.16 2.29 14.98
C VAL A 62 -11.96 3.40 13.95
N ALA A 63 -10.79 3.46 13.32
CA ALA A 63 -10.50 4.46 12.31
C ALA A 63 -11.43 4.38 11.09
N ARG A 64 -11.79 3.17 10.65
CA ARG A 64 -12.72 2.95 9.53
C ARG A 64 -14.15 3.42 9.86
N ALA A 65 -14.58 3.29 11.12
CA ALA A 65 -15.89 3.75 11.57
C ALA A 65 -16.00 5.30 11.55
N GLU A 66 -14.90 6.00 11.82
CA GLU A 66 -14.84 7.47 11.82
C GLU A 66 -14.75 8.04 10.41
N GLY A 67 -13.96 7.42 9.52
CA GLY A 67 -13.93 7.81 8.13
C GLY A 67 -12.73 7.31 7.33
N LYS A 68 -12.79 7.53 6.01
CA LYS A 68 -11.75 7.12 5.07
C LYS A 68 -10.39 7.78 5.35
N GLU A 69 -10.39 9.03 5.79
CA GLU A 69 -9.14 9.76 6.04
C GLU A 69 -8.46 9.27 7.33
N ALA A 70 -9.23 9.05 8.39
CA ALA A 70 -8.75 8.44 9.63
C ALA A 70 -8.17 7.05 9.37
N TYR A 71 -8.85 6.22 8.57
CA TYR A 71 -8.34 4.91 8.15
C TYR A 71 -6.97 5.00 7.46
N LYS A 72 -6.83 5.89 6.47
CA LYS A 72 -5.57 6.08 5.75
C LYS A 72 -4.44 6.51 6.68
N GLU A 73 -4.74 7.40 7.62
CA GLU A 73 -3.77 7.87 8.62
C GLU A 73 -3.25 6.70 9.48
N VAL A 74 -4.15 5.91 10.06
CA VAL A 74 -3.78 4.78 10.92
C VAL A 74 -3.00 3.71 10.17
N VAL A 75 -3.41 3.36 8.95
CA VAL A 75 -2.70 2.36 8.16
C VAL A 75 -1.31 2.87 7.72
N LYS A 76 -1.14 4.16 7.43
CA LYS A 76 0.20 4.74 7.20
C LYS A 76 1.09 4.66 8.43
N HIS A 77 0.55 4.88 9.62
CA HIS A 77 1.30 4.72 10.87
C HIS A 77 1.69 3.25 11.10
N LEU A 78 0.77 2.32 10.83
CA LEU A 78 1.05 0.89 10.85
C LEU A 78 2.19 0.53 9.89
N ALA A 79 2.10 0.95 8.63
CA ALA A 79 3.10 0.70 7.59
C ALA A 79 4.52 1.15 8.01
N ARG A 80 4.63 2.33 8.63
CA ARG A 80 5.91 2.84 9.15
C ARG A 80 6.43 2.04 10.34
N GLN A 81 5.54 1.65 11.27
CA GLN A 81 5.95 0.85 12.43
C GLN A 81 6.40 -0.55 12.01
N LEU A 82 5.71 -1.18 11.04
CA LEU A 82 6.11 -2.46 10.47
C LEU A 82 7.55 -2.41 9.93
N VAL A 83 7.87 -1.39 9.13
CA VAL A 83 9.22 -1.24 8.56
C VAL A 83 10.28 -0.85 9.59
N ALA A 84 9.91 -0.14 10.65
CA ALA A 84 10.84 0.24 11.72
C ALA A 84 11.16 -0.94 12.65
N GLU A 85 10.16 -1.77 12.95
CA GLU A 85 10.27 -2.96 13.78
C GLU A 85 10.66 -4.14 12.90
N LYS A 86 11.92 -4.15 12.44
CA LYS A 86 12.49 -5.25 11.65
C LYS A 86 12.13 -6.62 12.24
N GLY A 87 11.16 -7.29 11.61
CA GLY A 87 10.97 -8.72 11.71
C GLY A 87 10.70 -9.31 13.10
N THR A 88 10.03 -8.64 14.02
CA THR A 88 9.57 -9.32 15.26
C THR A 88 8.13 -9.01 15.63
N ALA A 89 7.25 -9.94 15.22
CA ALA A 89 6.13 -10.47 16.02
C ALA A 89 4.69 -9.96 15.80
N ALA A 90 4.35 -9.35 14.68
CA ALA A 90 2.96 -9.39 14.19
C ALA A 90 3.00 -9.22 12.66
N ALA A 91 2.90 -10.25 11.84
CA ALA A 91 1.63 -10.95 11.62
C ALA A 91 0.43 -10.01 11.83
N CYS A 92 0.48 -8.80 11.26
CA CYS A 92 -0.73 -8.17 10.80
C CYS A 92 -1.49 -9.24 10.02
N GLN A 93 -2.74 -9.46 10.39
CA GLN A 93 -3.68 -10.27 9.62
C GLN A 93 -3.44 -9.93 8.15
N ASN A 94 -3.21 -10.93 7.30
CA ASN A 94 -2.72 -10.73 5.92
C ASN A 94 -3.44 -9.57 5.20
N ASP A 95 -4.75 -9.46 5.43
CA ASP A 95 -5.63 -8.38 4.97
C ASP A 95 -5.11 -6.95 5.28
N LEU A 96 -4.60 -6.71 6.50
CA LEU A 96 -4.06 -5.40 6.91
C LEU A 96 -2.70 -5.10 6.28
N ALA A 97 -1.91 -6.13 5.99
CA ALA A 97 -0.63 -5.96 5.30
C ALA A 97 -0.87 -5.59 3.83
N GLU A 98 -1.84 -6.22 3.18
CA GLU A 98 -2.30 -5.86 1.83
C GLU A 98 -2.79 -4.41 1.77
N ASP A 99 -3.68 -4.01 2.69
CA ASP A 99 -4.17 -2.63 2.83
C ASP A 99 -3.02 -1.62 2.99
N ALA A 100 -1.98 -1.98 3.77
CA ALA A 100 -0.81 -1.13 3.99
C ALA A 100 0.06 -0.99 2.72
N VAL A 101 0.23 -2.08 1.96
CA VAL A 101 0.93 -2.06 0.68
C VAL A 101 0.19 -1.18 -0.33
N GLU A 102 -1.12 -1.35 -0.47
CA GLU A 102 -1.93 -0.54 -1.39
C GLU A 102 -1.88 0.95 -1.06
N LEU A 103 -2.01 1.32 0.22
CA LEU A 103 -1.93 2.71 0.63
C LEU A 103 -0.55 3.32 0.45
N ALA A 104 0.53 2.54 0.62
CA ALA A 104 1.88 2.99 0.32
C ALA A 104 2.07 3.20 -1.19
N LEU A 105 1.52 2.32 -2.03
CA LEU A 105 1.51 2.46 -3.48
C LEU A 105 0.72 3.71 -3.93
N ASP A 106 -0.46 3.94 -3.37
CA ASP A 106 -1.29 5.12 -3.65
C ASP A 106 -0.60 6.42 -3.22
N ALA A 107 0.21 6.38 -2.16
CA ALA A 107 1.04 7.50 -1.73
C ALA A 107 2.30 7.70 -2.60
N GLY A 108 2.60 6.76 -3.50
CA GLY A 108 3.83 6.74 -4.31
C GLY A 108 5.09 6.36 -3.52
N ASP A 109 4.97 5.88 -2.29
CA ASP A 109 6.12 5.40 -1.49
C ASP A 109 6.40 3.93 -1.80
N PHE A 110 6.98 3.75 -2.97
CA PHE A 110 7.40 2.47 -3.53
C PHE A 110 8.45 1.72 -2.70
N SER A 111 9.25 2.47 -1.94
CA SER A 111 10.27 1.88 -1.06
C SER A 111 9.64 1.20 0.15
N LEU A 112 8.59 1.82 0.69
CA LEU A 112 7.83 1.29 1.81
C LEU A 112 6.96 0.12 1.36
N SER A 113 6.27 0.23 0.22
CA SER A 113 5.40 -0.84 -0.29
C SER A 113 6.17 -2.13 -0.57
N LEU A 114 7.37 -2.05 -1.16
CA LEU A 114 8.24 -3.21 -1.39
C LEU A 114 8.63 -3.89 -0.08
N LYS A 115 9.12 -3.12 0.90
CA LYS A 115 9.55 -3.69 2.19
C LYS A 115 8.40 -4.43 2.90
N ILE A 116 7.22 -3.83 2.93
CA ILE A 116 6.04 -4.44 3.55
C ILE A 116 5.64 -5.71 2.80
N ALA A 117 5.67 -5.68 1.46
CA ALA A 117 5.35 -6.85 0.65
C ALA A 117 6.39 -7.98 0.82
N GLU A 118 7.69 -7.67 0.91
CA GLU A 118 8.75 -8.67 1.14
C GLU A 118 8.62 -9.36 2.49
N GLU A 119 8.25 -8.62 3.53
CA GLU A 119 8.19 -9.13 4.90
C GLU A 119 6.87 -9.83 5.23
N SER A 120 5.73 -9.31 4.73
CA SER A 120 4.40 -9.70 5.19
C SER A 120 3.44 -10.14 4.09
N ALA A 121 3.65 -9.73 2.83
CA ALA A 121 2.71 -9.99 1.74
C ALA A 121 3.44 -10.34 0.42
N THR A 122 4.16 -11.47 0.44
CA THR A 122 5.01 -11.88 -0.70
C THR A 122 4.24 -12.06 -2.01
N HIS A 123 2.96 -12.43 -1.92
CA HIS A 123 2.07 -12.54 -3.08
C HIS A 123 1.76 -11.19 -3.75
N MET A 124 1.84 -10.07 -3.00
CA MET A 124 1.65 -8.71 -3.53
C MET A 124 2.89 -8.15 -4.23
N LEU A 125 4.04 -8.83 -4.16
CA LEU A 125 5.28 -8.37 -4.79
C LEU A 125 5.15 -8.22 -6.30
N GLU A 126 4.39 -9.11 -6.96
CA GLU A 126 4.09 -8.97 -8.39
C GLU A 126 3.36 -7.64 -8.66
N THR A 127 2.31 -7.35 -7.90
CA THR A 127 1.51 -6.12 -8.03
C THR A 127 2.31 -4.86 -7.75
N VAL A 128 3.17 -4.88 -6.71
CA VAL A 128 4.05 -3.75 -6.37
C VAL A 128 5.02 -3.47 -7.50
N ASN A 129 5.68 -4.50 -8.04
CA ASN A 129 6.62 -4.37 -9.14
C ASN A 129 5.94 -3.89 -10.43
N LEU A 130 4.75 -4.42 -10.75
CA LEU A 130 3.98 -3.96 -11.91
C LEU A 130 3.62 -2.47 -11.81
N ARG A 131 3.20 -2.01 -10.64
CA ARG A 131 2.85 -0.59 -10.44
C ARG A 131 4.08 0.32 -10.49
N GLN A 132 5.22 -0.14 -9.99
CA GLN A 132 6.51 0.55 -10.15
C GLN A 132 6.96 0.61 -11.62
N ALA A 133 6.77 -0.48 -12.37
CA ALA A 133 7.10 -0.54 -13.79
C ALA A 133 6.28 0.48 -14.58
N ALA A 134 4.95 0.51 -14.38
CA ALA A 134 4.06 1.45 -15.05
C ALA A 134 4.43 2.91 -14.75
N VAL A 135 4.70 3.27 -13.49
CA VAL A 135 5.12 4.64 -13.14
C VAL A 135 6.50 4.99 -13.72
N SER A 136 7.40 4.01 -13.85
CA SER A 136 8.72 4.24 -14.47
C SER A 136 8.59 4.43 -15.99
N GLU A 137 7.70 3.68 -16.63
CA GLU A 137 7.36 3.82 -18.04
C GLU A 137 6.75 5.19 -18.35
N GLU A 138 5.78 5.65 -17.54
CA GLU A 138 5.18 6.99 -17.67
C GLU A 138 6.21 8.12 -17.53
N LYS A 139 7.25 7.91 -16.70
CA LYS A 139 8.38 8.84 -16.55
C LYS A 139 9.40 8.76 -17.69
N GLY A 140 9.28 7.76 -18.58
CA GLY A 140 10.23 7.49 -19.64
C GLY A 140 11.51 6.76 -19.19
N ASP A 141 11.56 6.27 -17.95
CA ASP A 141 12.66 5.43 -17.47
C ASP A 141 12.40 3.96 -17.80
N PHE A 142 12.57 3.62 -19.07
CA PHE A 142 12.33 2.28 -19.58
C PHE A 142 13.30 1.23 -19.04
N SER A 143 14.50 1.65 -18.60
CA SER A 143 15.48 0.74 -18.01
C SER A 143 15.02 0.25 -16.63
N SER A 144 14.48 1.15 -15.82
CA SER A 144 13.88 0.77 -14.53
C SER A 144 12.57 0.00 -14.76
N ALA A 145 11.73 0.42 -15.72
CA ALA A 145 10.49 -0.29 -16.05
C ALA A 145 10.75 -1.75 -16.45
N GLU A 146 11.72 -2.01 -17.34
CA GLU A 146 12.13 -3.38 -17.71
C GLU A 146 12.50 -4.22 -16.49
N ARG A 147 13.34 -3.69 -15.59
CA ARG A 147 13.75 -4.41 -14.38
C ARG A 147 12.55 -4.83 -13.55
N HIS A 148 11.61 -3.91 -13.33
CA HIS A 148 10.42 -4.20 -12.53
C HIS A 148 9.46 -5.17 -13.23
N PHE A 149 9.26 -5.06 -14.54
CA PHE A 149 8.47 -6.04 -15.31
C PHE A 149 9.08 -7.45 -15.25
N VAL A 150 10.40 -7.56 -15.35
CA VAL A 150 11.11 -8.85 -15.23
C VAL A 150 11.00 -9.41 -13.80
N LEU A 151 11.15 -8.56 -12.77
CA LEU A 151 10.98 -8.97 -11.37
C LEU A 151 9.54 -9.43 -11.07
N ALA A 152 8.55 -8.85 -11.74
CA ALA A 152 7.16 -9.31 -11.67
C ALA A 152 6.89 -10.62 -12.45
N GLY A 153 7.88 -11.17 -13.16
CA GLY A 153 7.68 -12.34 -14.04
C GLY A 153 6.91 -12.02 -15.32
N LYS A 154 6.77 -10.73 -15.63
CA LYS A 154 5.95 -10.16 -16.71
C LYS A 154 6.84 -9.59 -17.82
N ALA A 155 7.71 -10.46 -18.35
CA ALA A 155 8.67 -10.08 -19.39
C ALA A 155 8.00 -9.71 -20.73
N SER A 156 6.80 -10.25 -20.98
CA SER A 156 5.96 -9.88 -22.14
C SER A 156 5.65 -8.38 -22.16
N GLU A 157 5.33 -7.80 -21.02
CA GLU A 157 4.98 -6.39 -20.88
C GLU A 157 6.20 -5.49 -21.18
N ALA A 158 7.39 -5.89 -20.71
CA ALA A 158 8.64 -5.20 -21.07
C ALA A 158 8.94 -5.27 -22.58
N ILE A 159 8.66 -6.41 -23.23
CA ILE A 159 8.83 -6.57 -24.67
C ILE A 159 7.89 -5.65 -25.43
N GLU A 160 6.59 -5.62 -25.08
CA GLU A 160 5.60 -4.76 -25.71
C GLU A 160 5.94 -3.27 -25.52
N MET A 161 6.38 -2.87 -24.33
CA MET A 161 6.88 -1.52 -24.06
C MET A 161 7.97 -1.12 -25.09
N TYR A 162 8.99 -1.96 -25.30
CA TYR A 162 10.03 -1.68 -26.30
C TYR A 162 9.55 -1.72 -27.75
N ARG A 163 8.59 -2.59 -28.07
CA ARG A 163 7.94 -2.61 -29.39
C ARG A 163 7.21 -1.29 -29.67
N HIS A 164 6.50 -0.74 -28.70
CA HIS A 164 5.83 0.56 -28.82
C HIS A 164 6.83 1.70 -29.04
N LEU A 165 8.01 1.63 -28.43
CA LEU A 165 9.11 2.58 -28.65
C LEU A 165 9.85 2.38 -29.97
N LYS A 166 9.50 1.35 -30.76
CA LYS A 166 10.25 0.89 -31.94
C LYS A 166 11.70 0.51 -31.63
N ASP A 167 12.04 0.26 -30.36
CA ASP A 167 13.35 -0.24 -29.96
C ASP A 167 13.39 -1.77 -30.06
N TRP A 168 13.44 -2.25 -31.30
CA TRP A 168 13.48 -3.67 -31.61
C TRP A 168 14.69 -4.38 -31.01
N LYS A 169 15.82 -3.68 -30.84
CA LYS A 169 17.04 -4.28 -30.27
C LYS A 169 16.82 -4.64 -28.81
N SER A 170 16.26 -3.73 -28.02
CA SER A 170 15.94 -3.98 -26.62
C SER A 170 14.82 -5.02 -26.48
N ALA A 171 13.77 -4.96 -27.31
CA ALA A 171 12.71 -5.96 -27.33
C ALA A 171 13.24 -7.38 -27.57
N ILE A 172 14.10 -7.57 -28.57
CA ILE A 172 14.72 -8.87 -28.88
C ILE A 172 15.66 -9.31 -27.76
N ARG A 173 16.41 -8.39 -27.13
CA ARG A 173 17.30 -8.71 -26.00
C ARG A 173 16.51 -9.27 -24.83
N VAL A 174 15.44 -8.59 -24.43
CA VAL A 174 14.58 -9.00 -23.30
C VAL A 174 13.89 -10.32 -23.62
N ALA A 175 13.34 -10.47 -24.82
CA ALA A 175 12.73 -11.71 -25.28
C ALA A 175 13.73 -12.86 -25.30
N SER A 176 14.93 -12.69 -25.84
CA SER A 176 15.94 -13.75 -25.89
C SER A 176 16.35 -14.23 -24.49
N ALA A 177 16.31 -13.35 -23.48
CA ALA A 177 16.69 -13.67 -22.11
C ALA A 177 15.57 -14.33 -21.30
N HIS A 178 14.31 -13.89 -21.47
CA HIS A 178 13.20 -14.26 -20.58
C HIS A 178 12.02 -14.95 -21.28
N ALA A 179 11.88 -14.78 -22.59
CA ALA A 179 10.78 -15.32 -23.40
C ALA A 179 11.24 -15.64 -24.84
N PRO A 180 12.12 -16.63 -25.03
CA PRO A 180 12.74 -16.91 -26.34
C PRO A 180 11.70 -17.26 -27.41
N ASP A 181 10.56 -17.82 -27.01
CA ASP A 181 9.44 -18.16 -27.89
C ASP A 181 8.81 -16.91 -28.54
N ALA A 182 8.95 -15.73 -27.95
CA ALA A 182 8.43 -14.47 -28.49
C ALA A 182 9.36 -13.86 -29.57
N VAL A 183 10.62 -14.28 -29.66
CA VAL A 183 11.62 -13.70 -30.58
C VAL A 183 11.18 -13.76 -32.06
N PRO A 184 10.66 -14.89 -32.58
CA PRO A 184 10.20 -14.96 -33.97
C PRO A 184 9.07 -13.96 -34.27
N GLU A 185 8.13 -13.79 -33.35
CA GLU A 185 7.02 -12.84 -33.49
C GLU A 185 7.53 -11.39 -33.56
N ILE A 186 8.47 -11.04 -32.68
CA ILE A 186 9.08 -9.70 -32.66
C ILE A 186 9.79 -9.41 -33.99
N LEU A 187 10.54 -10.36 -34.54
CA LEU A 187 11.21 -10.22 -35.84
C LEU A 187 10.21 -10.00 -36.99
N VAL A 188 9.09 -10.74 -36.99
CA VAL A 188 8.01 -10.54 -37.98
C VAL A 188 7.41 -9.15 -37.85
N SER A 189 7.17 -8.68 -36.63
CA SER A 189 6.63 -7.33 -36.39
C SER A 189 7.60 -6.22 -36.82
N GLN A 190 8.91 -6.40 -36.58
CA GLN A 190 9.96 -5.49 -37.06
C GLN A 190 10.01 -5.44 -38.59
N ALA A 191 9.98 -6.60 -39.26
CA ALA A 191 9.99 -6.67 -40.72
C ALA A 191 8.78 -5.97 -41.34
N ARG A 192 7.58 -6.12 -40.75
CA ARG A 192 6.37 -5.41 -41.17
C ARG A 192 6.50 -3.89 -40.99
N ALA A 193 7.04 -3.45 -39.86
CA ALA A 193 7.25 -2.02 -39.60
C ALA A 193 8.20 -1.39 -40.64
N LEU A 194 9.32 -2.06 -40.94
CA LEU A 194 10.29 -1.61 -41.95
C LEU A 194 9.70 -1.61 -43.37
N ALA A 195 8.90 -2.62 -43.72
CA ALA A 195 8.24 -2.70 -45.03
C ALA A 195 7.25 -1.55 -45.24
N ASN A 196 6.48 -1.19 -44.21
CA ASN A 196 5.54 -0.07 -44.26
C ASN A 196 6.25 1.29 -44.35
N GLU A 197 7.39 1.47 -43.68
CA GLU A 197 8.21 2.68 -43.78
C GLU A 197 8.92 2.78 -45.14
N GLY A 198 9.31 1.65 -45.73
CA GLY A 198 9.97 1.58 -47.04
C GLY A 198 9.03 1.72 -48.25
N GLY A 199 7.73 1.41 -48.08
CA GLY A 199 6.71 1.49 -49.14
C GLY A 199 6.09 2.87 -49.35
N MET A 200 6.48 3.89 -48.57
CA MET A 200 6.05 5.30 -48.73
C MET A 200 7.02 6.14 -49.58
N LYS A 201 7.79 5.53 -50.48
CA LYS A 201 8.64 6.19 -51.48
C LYS A 201 8.25 5.74 -52.87
#